data_AF-A0A220S820-F1
#
_entry.id   AF-A0A220S820-F1
#
_cell.length_a   1.000
_cell.length_b   1.000
_cell.length_c   1.000
_cell.angle_alpha   90.00
_cell.angle_beta   90.00
_cell.angle_gamma   90.00
#
_symmetry.space_group_name_H-M   'P 1'
#
loop_
_entity.id
_entity.type
_entity.pdbx_description
1 polymer ?
#
loop_
_entity_poly.entity_id
_entity_poly.type
_entity_poly.pdbx_seq_one_letter_code
_entity_poly.pdbx_strand_id
1 'polypeptide(L)'
;MLSHLKEVNKIKYSTLSALGTFLVLYSSLIPFSNTIIEAFYPEVKNISVEAASNNLSAVIWSVFICLQPAFLILVRHLKPYEISYAFPLFTSLYSASFYFLPLLGHTPNENFWFFFWLIIITLFLLSTMQAINVVFKIQKVKEKAYMNAMQKKYSNDIK
;
A
#
# COMPACT_ATOMS: atom_id res chain seq x y z
N MET A 1 21.74 27.35 -25.94
CA MET A 1 22.05 25.94 -25.57
C MET A 1 21.38 25.48 -24.26
N LEU A 2 20.60 26.32 -23.56
CA LEU A 2 19.83 25.95 -22.35
C LEU A 2 18.31 25.87 -22.57
N SER A 3 17.81 26.14 -23.78
CA SER A 3 16.38 26.16 -24.09
C SER A 3 15.76 24.78 -24.34
N HIS A 4 16.56 23.76 -24.66
CA HIS A 4 16.06 22.40 -24.93
C HIS A 4 15.82 21.53 -23.68
N LEU A 5 16.17 22.01 -22.48
CA LEU A 5 15.88 21.32 -21.21
C LEU A 5 14.56 21.76 -20.57
N LYS A 6 13.87 22.76 -21.16
CA LYS A 6 12.63 23.34 -20.59
C LYS A 6 11.34 22.74 -21.15
N GLU A 7 11.43 21.97 -22.23
CA GLU A 7 10.26 21.36 -22.85
C GLU A 7 10.09 19.92 -22.37
N VAL A 8 8.88 19.65 -21.88
CA VAL A 8 8.31 18.31 -21.63
C VAL A 8 8.62 17.67 -20.27
N ASN A 9 8.53 18.42 -19.17
CA ASN A 9 8.03 17.87 -17.90
C ASN A 9 6.51 18.06 -17.80
N LYS A 10 5.77 17.76 -18.87
CA LYS A 10 4.32 17.57 -18.77
C LYS A 10 4.11 16.27 -18.01
N ILE A 11 3.85 16.37 -16.71
CA ILE A 11 3.37 15.25 -15.90
C ILE A 11 2.13 14.72 -16.62
N LYS A 12 2.26 13.64 -17.40
CA LYS A 12 1.13 12.94 -17.99
C LYS A 12 0.43 12.23 -16.84
N TYR A 13 -0.53 12.92 -16.23
CA TYR A 13 -1.48 12.29 -15.31
C TYR A 13 -2.25 11.25 -16.10
N SER A 14 -1.92 9.98 -15.90
CA SER A 14 -2.72 8.88 -16.45
C SER A 14 -3.99 8.77 -15.60
N THR A 15 -5.16 8.86 -16.22
CA THR A 15 -6.46 8.66 -15.54
C THR A 15 -6.49 7.35 -14.75
N LEU A 16 -5.79 6.32 -15.23
CA LEU A 16 -5.65 5.04 -14.55
C LEU A 16 -4.84 5.14 -13.25
N SER A 17 -3.77 5.94 -13.25
CA SER A 17 -2.95 6.20 -12.07
C SER A 17 -3.69 7.06 -11.04
N ALA A 18 -4.49 8.02 -11.50
CA ALA A 18 -5.38 8.81 -10.63
C ALA A 18 -6.45 7.93 -9.98
N LEU A 19 -7.11 7.05 -10.75
CA LEU A 19 -8.07 6.07 -10.22
C LEU A 19 -7.40 5.12 -9.21
N GLY A 20 -6.24 4.58 -9.56
CA GLY A 20 -5.46 3.75 -8.64
C GLY A 20 -5.14 4.47 -7.34
N THR A 21 -4.74 5.73 -7.42
CA THR A 21 -4.40 6.57 -6.25
C THR A 21 -5.63 6.79 -5.38
N PHE A 22 -6.78 7.10 -5.98
CA PHE A 22 -8.05 7.19 -5.27
C PHE A 22 -8.39 5.88 -4.56
N LEU A 23 -8.25 4.74 -5.23
CA LEU A 23 -8.52 3.42 -4.64
C LEU A 23 -7.54 3.10 -3.49
N VAL A 24 -6.25 3.44 -3.62
CA VAL A 24 -5.27 3.29 -2.53
C VAL A 24 -5.70 4.12 -1.32
N LEU A 25 -6.06 5.39 -1.52
CA LEU A 25 -6.53 6.24 -0.42
C LEU A 25 -7.83 5.71 0.18
N TYR A 26 -8.79 5.29 -0.64
CA TYR A 26 -10.04 4.68 -0.17
C TYR A 26 -9.79 3.44 0.70
N SER A 27 -8.75 2.67 0.39
CA SER A 27 -8.38 1.49 1.17
C SER A 27 -8.01 1.80 2.62
N SER A 28 -7.69 3.05 2.98
CA SER A 28 -7.42 3.42 4.37
C SER A 28 -8.66 3.37 5.26
N LEU A 29 -9.85 3.31 4.67
CA LEU A 29 -11.11 3.16 5.40
C LEU A 29 -11.41 1.71 5.74
N ILE A 30 -10.79 0.76 5.03
CA ILE A 30 -11.02 -0.68 5.22
C ILE A 30 -10.76 -1.13 6.67
N PRO A 31 -9.68 -0.70 7.35
CA PRO A 31 -9.44 -1.07 8.74
C PRO A 31 -10.44 -0.50 9.75
N PHE A 32 -11.33 0.40 9.32
CA PHE A 32 -12.41 1.02 10.12
C PHE A 32 -13.81 0.58 9.64
N SER A 33 -13.89 -0.50 8.85
CA SER A 33 -15.14 -1.00 8.28
C SER A 33 -16.21 -1.29 9.34
N ASN A 34 -15.80 -1.80 10.51
CA ASN A 34 -16.69 -2.05 11.62
C ASN A 34 -17.34 -0.76 12.13
N THR A 35 -16.57 0.31 12.33
CA THR A 35 -17.10 1.61 12.77
C THR A 35 -18.06 2.20 11.73
N ILE A 36 -17.77 2.03 10.44
CA ILE A 36 -18.67 2.46 9.37
C ILE A 36 -19.99 1.68 9.43
N ILE A 37 -19.94 0.36 9.59
CA ILE A 37 -21.13 -0.48 9.66
C ILE A 37 -21.94 -0.18 10.93
N GLU A 38 -21.28 -0.02 12.08
CA GLU A 38 -21.89 0.33 13.36
C GLU A 38 -22.63 1.67 13.33
N ALA A 39 -22.17 2.64 12.53
CA ALA A 39 -22.85 3.92 12.39
C ALA A 39 -24.25 3.78 11.78
N PHE A 40 -24.48 2.76 10.96
CA PHE A 40 -25.79 2.47 10.35
C PHE A 40 -26.54 1.34 11.08
N TYR A 41 -25.81 0.40 11.68
CA TYR A 41 -26.33 -0.80 12.35
C TYR A 41 -25.63 -1.01 13.69
N PRO A 42 -26.00 -0.25 14.74
CA PRO A 42 -25.32 -0.31 16.04
C PRO A 42 -25.47 -1.66 16.76
N GLU A 43 -26.54 -2.41 16.46
CA GLU A 43 -26.83 -3.76 16.97
C GLU A 43 -25.68 -4.75 16.74
N VAL A 44 -24.84 -4.53 15.71
CA VAL A 44 -23.71 -5.39 15.33
C VAL A 44 -22.67 -5.56 16.45
N LYS A 45 -22.61 -4.64 17.42
CA LYS A 45 -21.74 -4.77 18.61
C LYS A 45 -22.21 -5.84 19.59
N ASN A 46 -23.51 -6.13 19.61
CA ASN A 46 -24.15 -7.00 20.59
C ASN A 46 -24.39 -8.42 20.04
N ILE A 47 -24.33 -8.59 18.72
CA ILE A 47 -24.47 -9.90 18.09
C ILE A 47 -23.20 -10.70 18.32
N SER A 48 -23.28 -11.75 19.15
CA SER A 48 -22.18 -12.69 19.38
C SER A 48 -22.05 -13.69 18.23
N VAL A 49 -20.83 -13.91 17.76
CA VAL A 49 -20.49 -14.94 16.77
C VAL A 49 -19.73 -16.05 17.49
N GLU A 50 -20.43 -17.15 17.79
CA GLU A 50 -19.89 -18.27 18.57
C GLU A 50 -18.61 -18.85 17.97
N ALA A 51 -18.58 -19.04 16.64
CA ALA A 51 -17.43 -19.59 15.93
C ALA A 51 -16.15 -18.75 16.09
N ALA A 52 -16.28 -17.44 16.35
CA ALA A 52 -15.17 -16.52 16.57
C ALA A 52 -14.98 -16.15 18.04
N SER A 53 -15.86 -16.61 18.93
CA SER A 53 -15.90 -16.21 20.36
C SER A 53 -15.80 -14.69 20.56
N ASN A 54 -16.40 -13.92 19.66
CA ASN A 54 -16.32 -12.46 19.62
C ASN A 54 -17.61 -11.87 19.05
N ASN A 55 -17.78 -10.55 19.13
CA ASN A 55 -18.93 -9.89 18.51
C ASN A 55 -18.77 -9.76 16.99
N LEU A 56 -19.88 -9.59 16.29
CA LEU A 56 -19.92 -9.47 14.84
C LEU A 56 -19.09 -8.27 14.34
N SER A 57 -19.03 -7.18 15.10
CA SER A 57 -18.18 -6.02 14.80
C SER A 57 -16.69 -6.38 14.68
N ALA A 58 -16.15 -7.10 15.67
CA ALA A 58 -14.75 -7.53 15.69
C ALA A 58 -14.46 -8.56 14.57
N VAL A 59 -15.42 -9.42 14.25
CA VAL A 59 -15.31 -10.35 13.12
C VAL A 59 -15.23 -9.60 11.79
N ILE A 60 -16.10 -8.61 11.57
CA ILE A 60 -16.06 -7.75 10.38
C ILE A 60 -14.70 -7.05 10.30
N TRP A 61 -14.29 -6.39 11.37
CA TRP A 61 -13.01 -5.67 11.45
C TRP A 61 -11.81 -6.56 11.06
N SER A 62 -11.69 -7.73 11.69
CA SER A 62 -10.58 -8.67 11.42
C SER A 62 -10.57 -9.21 9.98
N VAL A 63 -11.74 -9.50 9.40
CA VAL A 63 -11.86 -9.92 7.99
C VAL A 63 -11.37 -8.81 7.06
N PHE A 64 -11.78 -7.57 7.30
CA PHE A 64 -11.41 -6.44 6.44
C PHE A 64 -9.92 -6.06 6.57
N ILE A 65 -9.31 -6.16 7.75
CA ILE A 65 -7.85 -6.04 7.90
C ILE A 65 -7.13 -7.05 6.99
N CYS A 66 -7.58 -8.30 6.95
CA CYS A 66 -6.97 -9.34 6.13
C CYS A 66 -7.22 -9.13 4.61
N LEU A 67 -8.33 -8.50 4.23
CA LEU A 67 -8.65 -8.21 2.83
C LEU A 67 -7.90 -7.00 2.27
N GLN A 68 -7.51 -6.04 3.11
CA GLN A 68 -6.87 -4.80 2.67
C GLN A 68 -5.55 -5.03 1.89
N PRO A 69 -4.62 -5.92 2.31
CA PRO A 69 -3.42 -6.23 1.54
C PRO A 69 -3.75 -6.78 0.15
N ALA A 70 -4.74 -7.69 0.04
CA ALA A 70 -5.16 -8.24 -1.24
C ALA A 70 -5.71 -7.14 -2.17
N PHE A 71 -6.52 -6.22 -1.62
CA PHE A 71 -7.01 -5.06 -2.34
C PHE A 71 -5.86 -4.16 -2.84
N LEU A 72 -4.86 -3.87 -1.98
CA LEU A 72 -3.70 -3.06 -2.35
C LEU A 72 -2.84 -3.71 -3.45
N ILE A 73 -2.70 -5.04 -3.45
CA ILE A 73 -2.01 -5.80 -4.50
C ILE A 73 -2.74 -5.63 -5.84
N LEU A 74 -4.07 -5.75 -5.87
CA LEU A 74 -4.87 -5.57 -7.08
C LEU A 74 -4.74 -4.14 -7.63
N VAL A 75 -4.87 -3.14 -6.74
CA VAL A 75 -4.79 -1.72 -7.13
C VAL A 75 -3.39 -1.33 -7.62
N ARG A 76 -2.34 -2.02 -7.19
CA ARG A 76 -0.96 -1.78 -7.64
C ARG A 76 -0.81 -1.86 -9.16
N HIS A 77 -1.61 -2.69 -9.85
CA HIS A 77 -1.58 -2.81 -11.31
C HIS A 77 -1.93 -1.49 -12.04
N LEU A 78 -2.67 -0.60 -11.37
CA LEU A 78 -3.06 0.71 -11.90
C LEU A 78 -1.94 1.77 -11.79
N LYS A 79 -0.80 1.41 -11.19
CA LYS A 79 0.36 2.30 -10.93
C LYS A 79 -0.03 3.59 -10.19
N PRO A 80 -0.66 3.48 -9.00
CA PRO A 80 -0.94 4.63 -8.15
C PRO A 80 0.34 5.38 -7.75
N TYR A 81 0.21 6.63 -7.32
CA TYR A 81 1.33 7.39 -6.79
C TYR A 81 1.84 6.75 -5.49
N GLU A 82 3.14 6.48 -5.42
CA GLU A 82 3.75 5.76 -4.28
C GLU A 82 3.49 6.43 -2.93
N ILE A 83 3.45 7.77 -2.88
CA ILE A 83 3.19 8.51 -1.65
C ILE A 83 1.77 8.29 -1.11
N SER A 84 0.81 7.93 -1.97
CA SER A 84 -0.57 7.67 -1.56
C SER A 84 -0.72 6.44 -0.67
N TYR A 85 0.28 5.56 -0.63
CA TYR A 85 0.30 4.41 0.27
C TYR A 85 0.57 4.78 1.73
N ALA A 86 1.04 6.01 2.02
CA ALA A 86 1.39 6.41 3.38
C ALA A 86 0.22 6.26 4.35
N PHE A 87 -0.94 6.79 3.96
CA PHE A 87 -2.14 6.79 4.79
C PHE A 87 -2.72 5.39 4.99
N PRO A 88 -2.97 4.57 3.95
CA PRO A 88 -3.44 3.21 4.15
C PRO A 88 -2.45 2.37 4.95
N LEU A 89 -1.13 2.46 4.71
CA LEU A 89 -0.13 1.76 5.53
C LEU A 89 -0.20 2.13 7.00
N PHE A 90 -0.32 3.43 7.31
CA PHE A 90 -0.48 3.90 8.70
C PHE A 90 -1.74 3.31 9.35
N THR A 91 -2.90 3.40 8.67
CA THR A 91 -4.16 2.88 9.20
C THR A 91 -4.16 1.35 9.35
N SER A 92 -3.52 0.64 8.40
CA SER A 92 -3.32 -0.81 8.48
C SER A 92 -2.47 -1.18 9.69
N LEU A 93 -1.34 -0.51 9.89
CA LEU A 93 -0.43 -0.80 11.00
C LEU A 93 -1.06 -0.48 12.35
N TYR A 94 -1.76 0.66 12.44
CA TYR A 94 -2.55 1.01 13.61
C TYR A 94 -3.54 -0.11 13.94
N SER A 95 -4.41 -0.46 13.00
CA SER A 95 -5.45 -1.47 13.19
C SER A 95 -4.88 -2.87 13.46
N ALA A 96 -3.86 -3.27 12.71
CA ALA A 96 -3.16 -4.54 12.89
C ALA A 96 -2.51 -4.64 14.27
N SER A 97 -2.02 -3.54 14.86
CA SER A 97 -1.44 -3.57 16.20
C SER A 97 -2.48 -3.99 17.25
N PHE A 98 -3.73 -3.56 17.13
CA PHE A 98 -4.82 -3.97 18.02
C PHE A 98 -5.28 -5.41 17.80
N TYR A 99 -4.96 -5.98 16.64
CA TYR A 99 -5.27 -7.38 16.36
C TYR A 99 -4.14 -8.30 16.81
N PHE A 100 -2.90 -8.00 16.40
CA PHE A 100 -1.75 -8.88 16.60
C PHE A 100 -1.06 -8.72 17.95
N LEU A 101 -0.99 -7.52 18.55
CA LEU A 101 -0.34 -7.37 19.85
C LEU A 101 -1.07 -8.18 20.94
N PRO A 102 -2.42 -8.19 21.02
CA PRO A 102 -3.11 -9.04 21.99
C PRO A 102 -2.86 -10.53 21.80
N LEU A 103 -2.70 -10.98 20.55
CA LEU A 103 -2.32 -12.38 20.26
C LEU A 103 -0.92 -12.74 20.78
N LEU A 104 -0.04 -11.75 20.95
CA LEU A 104 1.29 -11.90 21.54
C LEU A 104 1.30 -11.65 23.06
N GLY A 105 0.13 -11.45 23.69
CA GLY A 105 0.01 -11.15 25.12
C GLY A 105 0.30 -9.69 25.49
N HIS A 106 0.32 -8.79 24.51
CA HIS A 106 0.54 -7.35 24.72
C HIS A 106 -0.74 -6.56 24.47
N THR A 107 -1.08 -5.62 25.35
CA THR A 107 -2.16 -4.66 25.09
C THR A 107 -1.57 -3.39 24.47
N PRO A 108 -2.03 -2.96 23.27
CA PRO A 108 -1.62 -1.69 22.71
C PRO A 108 -2.00 -0.56 23.67
N ASN A 109 -1.06 0.34 23.92
CA ASN A 109 -1.30 1.55 24.70
C ASN A 109 -1.15 2.76 23.77
N GLU A 110 -2.24 3.48 23.53
CA GLU A 110 -2.32 4.63 22.61
C GLU A 110 -1.64 5.89 23.19
N ASN A 111 -0.38 5.77 23.56
CA ASN A 111 0.43 6.88 24.02
C ASN A 111 1.22 7.52 22.86
N PHE A 112 1.88 8.64 23.15
CA PHE A 112 2.73 9.32 22.17
C PHE A 112 3.76 8.38 21.52
N TRP A 113 4.37 7.47 22.29
CA TRP A 113 5.38 6.54 21.79
C TRP A 113 4.82 5.54 20.80
N PHE A 114 3.60 5.04 21.02
CA PHE A 114 2.92 4.15 20.11
C PHE A 114 2.70 4.81 18.74
N PHE A 115 2.17 6.04 18.71
CA PHE A 115 1.99 6.78 17.46
C PHE A 115 3.32 7.16 16.81
N PHE A 116 4.33 7.54 17.61
CA PHE A 116 5.68 7.82 17.12
C PHE A 116 6.25 6.61 16.37
N TRP A 117 6.23 5.43 16.98
CA TRP A 117 6.72 4.21 16.35
C TRP A 117 5.91 3.81 15.11
N LEU A 118 4.59 3.97 15.13
CA LEU A 118 3.74 3.75 13.94
C LEU A 118 4.13 4.63 12.75
N ILE A 119 4.42 5.91 12.99
CA ILE A 119 4.87 6.83 11.94
C ILE A 119 6.24 6.38 11.41
N ILE A 120 7.19 6.05 12.29
CA ILE A 120 8.52 5.59 11.89
C ILE A 120 8.45 4.32 11.04
N ILE A 121 7.64 3.32 11.45
CA ILE A 121 7.46 2.07 10.70
C ILE A 121 6.81 2.36 9.33
N THR A 122 5.82 3.26 9.28
CA THR A 122 5.16 3.65 8.03
C THR A 122 6.16 4.30 7.06
N LEU A 123 6.97 5.25 7.53
CA LEU A 123 8.01 5.88 6.73
C LEU A 123 9.04 4.86 6.24
N PHE A 124 9.46 3.94 7.11
CA PHE A 124 10.37 2.85 6.74
C PHE A 124 9.80 1.97 5.63
N LEU A 125 8.52 1.57 5.72
CA LEU A 125 7.86 0.78 4.68
C LEU A 125 7.74 1.54 3.34
N LEU A 126 7.44 2.84 3.38
CA LEU A 126 7.45 3.67 2.17
C LEU A 126 8.84 3.77 1.54
N SER A 127 9.87 3.98 2.36
CA SER A 127 11.26 4.04 1.88
C SER A 127 11.72 2.72 1.27
N THR A 128 11.36 1.58 1.88
CA THR A 128 11.69 0.26 1.30
C THR A 128 10.95 0.03 -0.01
N MET A 129 9.68 0.42 -0.13
CA MET A 129 8.92 0.35 -1.38
C MET A 129 9.58 1.18 -2.49
N GLN A 130 10.00 2.41 -2.18
CA GLN A 130 10.72 3.29 -3.13
C GLN A 130 12.07 2.67 -3.55
N ALA A 131 12.86 2.18 -2.60
CA ALA A 131 14.16 1.56 -2.86
C ALA A 131 14.02 0.34 -3.78
N ILE A 132 13.05 -0.54 -3.51
CA ILE A 132 12.75 -1.72 -4.34
C ILE A 132 12.37 -1.30 -5.76
N ASN A 133 11.53 -0.28 -5.92
CA ASN A 133 11.14 0.22 -7.24
C ASN A 133 12.32 0.81 -8.02
N VAL A 134 13.26 1.48 -7.36
CA VAL A 134 14.51 1.95 -7.98
C VAL A 134 15.38 0.78 -8.43
N VAL A 135 15.57 -0.24 -7.58
CA VAL A 135 16.35 -1.44 -7.92
C VAL A 135 15.78 -2.13 -9.16
N PHE A 136 14.47 -2.33 -9.23
CA PHE A 136 13.82 -2.92 -10.41
C PHE A 136 13.97 -2.07 -11.67
N LYS A 137 13.93 -0.74 -11.57
CA LYS A 137 14.18 0.15 -12.72
C LYS A 137 15.61 0.00 -13.23
N ILE A 138 16.60 -0.05 -12.33
CA ILE A 138 18.01 -0.25 -12.70
C ILE A 138 18.20 -1.60 -13.41
N GLN A 139 17.61 -2.68 -12.88
CA GLN A 139 17.69 -4.00 -13.51
C GLN A 139 17.12 -3.99 -14.94
N LYS A 140 15.94 -3.39 -15.15
CA LYS A 140 15.33 -3.27 -16.49
C LYS A 140 16.16 -2.45 -17.47
N VAL A 141 16.84 -1.39 -17.00
CA VAL A 141 17.73 -0.60 -17.85
C VAL A 141 18.97 -1.41 -18.25
N LYS A 142 19.57 -2.14 -17.30
CA LYS A 142 20.71 -3.03 -17.57
C LYS A 142 20.34 -4.13 -18.57
N GLU A 143 19.18 -4.77 -18.40
CA GLU A 143 18.67 -5.80 -19.31
C GLU A 143 18.50 -5.25 -20.73
N LYS A 144 17.86 -4.09 -20.89
CA LYS A 144 17.72 -3.43 -22.20
C LYS A 144 19.06 -3.08 -22.84
N ALA A 145 20.02 -2.58 -22.05
CA ALA A 145 21.35 -2.25 -22.56
C ALA A 145 22.08 -3.52 -23.06
N TYR A 146 21.96 -4.63 -22.32
CA TYR A 146 22.54 -5.92 -22.72
C TYR A 146 21.92 -6.45 -24.02
N MET A 147 20.58 -6.42 -24.13
CA MET A 147 19.88 -6.86 -25.34
C MET A 147 20.26 -6.02 -26.57
N ASN A 148 20.36 -4.71 -26.43
CA ASN A 148 20.78 -3.81 -27.51
C ASN A 148 22.24 -4.08 -27.94
N ALA A 149 23.13 -4.33 -26.98
CA ALA A 149 24.53 -4.66 -27.27
C ALA A 149 24.65 -5.99 -28.04
N MET A 150 23.90 -7.02 -27.63
CA MET A 150 23.83 -8.30 -28.33
C MET A 150 23.29 -8.14 -29.74
N GLN A 151 22.18 -7.43 -29.92
CA GLN A 151 21.57 -7.20 -31.24
C GLN A 151 22.51 -6.44 -32.19
N LYS A 152 23.26 -5.46 -31.68
CA LYS A 152 24.25 -4.70 -32.47
C LYS A 152 25.43 -5.57 -32.89
N LYS A 153 25.88 -6.50 -32.03
CA LYS A 153 26.94 -7.47 -32.37
C LYS A 153 26.49 -8.42 -33.49
N TYR A 154 25.33 -9.04 -33.35
CA TYR A 154 24.76 -9.92 -34.37
C TYR A 154 24.56 -9.22 -35.73
N SER A 155 24.15 -7.96 -35.74
CA SER A 155 23.97 -7.19 -36.99
C SER A 155 25.30 -6.87 -37.70
N ASN A 156 26.43 -6.84 -36.98
CA ASN A 156 27.75 -6.60 -37.56
C ASN A 156 28.38 -7.89 -38.09
N ASP A 157 28.08 -9.04 -37.50
CA ASP A 157 28.63 -10.34 -37.92
C ASP A 157 27.99 -10.88 -39.23
N ILE A 158 26.90 -10.26 -39.73
CA ILE A 158 26.18 -10.63 -40.96
C ILE A 158 26.64 -9.80 -42.18
N LYS A 159 27.51 -8.79 -41.98
CA LYS A 159 28.09 -7.97 -43.07
C LYS A 159 29.51 -8.38 -43.38
#